data_AF-A0A9X4JVI3-F1
#
_entry.id   AF-A0A9X4JVI3-F1
#
_cell.length_a   1.000
_cell.length_b   1.000
_cell.length_c   1.000
_cell.angle_alpha   90.00
_cell.angle_beta   90.00
_cell.angle_gamma   90.00
#
_symmetry.space_group_name_H-M   'P 1'
#
loop_
_entity.id
_entity.type
_entity.pdbx_description
1 polymer ?
#
loop_
_entity_poly.entity_id
_entity_poly.type
_entity_poly.pdbx_seq_one_letter_code
_entity_poly.pdbx_strand_id
1 'polypeptide(L)'
;MISAAQIFFRRVKSEWKFQYKVWKTAIDWTVGLYILLPAVLISLDGYVSLWKNQYGWIETLPFYWPLTAIYIFAWAGGTRTFLEEGDQLFLLQRKSWIRRIMALGAGYTTMLNFLLSLLVFFLVCPVIIHQL
;
A
#
# COMPACT_ATOMS: atom_id res chain seq x y z
N MET A 1 -9.91 -12.18 -29.60
CA MET A 1 -10.35 -12.99 -28.44
C MET A 1 -9.85 -12.32 -27.17
N ILE A 2 -10.72 -12.05 -26.19
CA ILE A 2 -10.31 -11.44 -24.91
C ILE A 2 -9.55 -12.48 -24.08
N SER A 3 -8.45 -12.10 -23.43
CA SER A 3 -7.68 -13.00 -22.54
C SER A 3 -7.98 -12.75 -21.06
N ALA A 4 -7.74 -13.76 -20.21
CA ALA A 4 -7.91 -13.64 -18.75
C ALA A 4 -7.09 -12.48 -18.14
N ALA A 5 -5.90 -12.21 -18.68
CA ALA A 5 -5.06 -11.09 -18.24
C ALA A 5 -5.67 -9.73 -18.62
N GLN A 6 -6.25 -9.60 -19.82
CA GLN A 6 -6.92 -8.36 -20.24
C GLN A 6 -8.12 -8.03 -19.33
N ILE A 7 -8.91 -9.04 -18.94
CA ILE A 7 -10.01 -8.87 -17.98
C ILE A 7 -9.47 -8.39 -16.64
N PHE A 8 -8.42 -9.06 -16.12
CA PHE A 8 -7.79 -8.68 -14.86
C PHE A 8 -7.33 -7.21 -14.85
N PHE A 9 -6.54 -6.78 -15.84
CA PHE A 9 -6.06 -5.39 -15.91
C PHE A 9 -7.19 -4.37 -16.08
N ARG A 10 -8.24 -4.72 -16.84
CA ARG A 10 -9.43 -3.88 -16.95
C ARG A 10 -10.12 -3.70 -15.60
N ARG A 11 -10.24 -4.77 -14.79
CA ARG A 11 -10.82 -4.70 -13.44
C ARG A 11 -9.96 -3.85 -12.51
N VAL A 12 -8.64 -4.07 -12.47
CA VAL A 12 -7.71 -3.24 -11.68
C VAL A 12 -7.85 -1.75 -12.04
N LYS A 13 -7.91 -1.42 -13.32
CA LYS A 13 -8.09 -0.02 -13.77
C LYS A 13 -9.46 0.55 -13.37
N SER A 14 -10.52 -0.26 -13.44
CA SER A 14 -11.86 0.14 -13.02
C SER A 14 -11.91 0.44 -11.53
N GLU A 15 -11.33 -0.43 -10.71
CA GLU A 15 -11.20 -0.26 -9.27
C GLU A 15 -10.44 1.03 -8.93
N TRP A 16 -9.27 1.25 -9.52
CA TRP A 16 -8.50 2.48 -9.30
C TRP A 16 -9.28 3.74 -9.70
N LYS A 17 -10.01 3.70 -10.80
CA LYS A 17 -10.87 4.82 -11.22
C LYS A 17 -12.01 5.06 -10.23
N PHE A 18 -12.61 4.00 -9.71
CA PHE A 18 -13.66 4.09 -8.70
C PHE A 18 -13.11 4.72 -7.41
N GLN A 19 -12.00 4.19 -6.88
CA GLN A 19 -11.35 4.74 -5.69
C GLN A 19 -10.97 6.20 -5.87
N TYR A 20 -10.33 6.55 -6.99
CA TYR A 20 -10.00 7.95 -7.29
C TYR A 20 -11.24 8.86 -7.31
N LYS A 21 -12.35 8.38 -7.89
CA LYS A 21 -13.61 9.14 -7.90
C LYS A 21 -14.15 9.34 -6.48
N VAL A 22 -14.10 8.31 -5.63
CA VAL A 22 -14.49 8.41 -4.21
C VAL A 22 -13.65 9.48 -3.49
N TRP A 23 -12.32 9.43 -3.63
CA TRP A 23 -11.42 10.43 -3.03
C TRP A 23 -11.74 11.85 -3.51
N LYS A 24 -11.94 12.03 -4.82
CA LYS A 24 -12.30 13.31 -5.42
C LYS A 24 -13.66 13.84 -4.92
N THR A 25 -14.59 12.96 -4.58
CA THR A 25 -15.89 13.35 -4.01
C THR A 25 -15.80 13.66 -2.52
N ALA A 26 -14.97 12.94 -1.77
CA ALA A 26 -14.82 13.13 -0.33
C ALA A 26 -13.98 14.36 0.04
N ILE A 27 -12.98 14.71 -0.77
CA ILE A 27 -12.01 15.77 -0.47
C ILE A 27 -12.09 16.88 -1.52
N ASP A 28 -12.36 18.10 -1.06
CA ASP A 28 -12.14 19.29 -1.87
C ASP A 28 -10.64 19.43 -2.15
N TRP A 29 -10.25 19.41 -3.42
CA TRP A 29 -8.84 19.42 -3.81
C TRP A 29 -8.12 20.69 -3.37
N THR A 30 -8.82 21.83 -3.26
CA THR A 30 -8.23 23.09 -2.79
C THR A 30 -7.89 22.99 -1.31
N VAL A 31 -8.84 22.56 -0.49
CA VAL A 31 -8.61 22.33 0.96
C VAL A 31 -7.55 21.26 1.16
N GLY A 32 -7.63 20.16 0.40
CA GLY A 32 -6.65 19.09 0.40
C GLY A 32 -5.24 19.59 0.10
N LEU A 33 -5.06 20.49 -0.87
CA LEU A 33 -3.76 21.06 -1.19
C LEU A 33 -3.20 21.92 -0.06
N TYR A 34 -4.02 22.79 0.54
CA TYR A 34 -3.58 23.65 1.65
C TYR A 34 -3.19 22.87 2.91
N ILE A 35 -3.72 21.67 3.11
CA ILE A 35 -3.34 20.79 4.23
C ILE A 35 -2.15 19.91 3.83
N LEU A 36 -2.20 19.29 2.65
CA LEU A 36 -1.21 18.33 2.19
C LEU A 36 0.15 18.98 1.94
N LEU A 37 0.20 20.16 1.32
CA LEU A 37 1.44 20.83 0.98
C LEU A 37 2.29 21.17 2.23
N PRO A 38 1.78 21.87 3.25
CA PRO A 38 2.55 22.11 4.47
C PRO A 38 2.85 20.82 5.23
N ALA A 39 1.91 19.86 5.29
CA ALA A 39 2.15 18.58 5.96
C ALA A 39 3.33 17.82 5.31
N VAL A 40 3.40 17.79 3.98
CA VAL A 40 4.51 17.16 3.23
C VAL A 40 5.82 17.90 3.47
N LEU A 41 5.83 19.24 3.39
CA LEU A 41 7.07 20.01 3.62
C LEU A 41 7.63 19.79 5.02
N ILE A 42 6.79 19.89 6.05
CA ILE A 42 7.17 19.66 7.45
C ILE A 42 7.63 18.20 7.66
N SER A 43 6.92 17.23 7.07
CA SER A 43 7.29 15.82 7.20
C SER A 43 8.61 15.49 6.52
N LEU A 44 8.88 16.06 5.34
CA LEU A 44 10.14 15.85 4.63
C LEU A 44 11.32 16.46 5.38
N ASP A 45 11.19 17.70 5.87
CA ASP A 45 12.23 18.35 6.66
C ASP A 45 12.50 17.59 7.98
N GLY A 46 11.44 17.18 8.67
CA GLY A 46 11.53 16.35 9.88
C GLY A 46 12.18 14.99 9.59
N TYR A 47 11.82 14.34 8.49
CA TYR A 47 12.43 13.07 8.08
C TYR A 47 13.92 13.23 7.75
N VAL A 48 14.32 14.25 6.98
CA VAL A 48 15.74 14.51 6.70
C VAL A 48 16.52 14.82 7.98
N SER A 49 15.91 15.57 8.90
CA SER A 49 16.47 15.85 10.22
C SER A 49 16.64 14.59 11.06
N LEU A 50 15.71 13.64 11.00
CA LEU A 50 15.80 12.33 11.67
C LEU A 50 16.98 11.48 11.19
N TRP A 51 17.47 11.69 9.97
CA TRP A 51 18.68 10.99 9.47
C TRP A 51 19.98 11.66 9.88
N LYS A 52 19.95 12.96 10.18
CA LYS A 52 21.15 13.78 10.44
C LYS A 52 21.42 13.95 11.92
N ASN A 53 20.36 14.05 12.72
CA ASN A 53 20.44 14.41 14.12
C ASN A 53 19.99 13.25 14.99
N GLN A 54 20.75 13.01 16.05
CA GLN A 54 20.34 12.09 17.10
C GLN A 54 19.45 12.84 18.10
N TYR A 55 18.19 12.44 18.19
CA TYR A 55 17.26 13.01 19.16
C TYR A 55 17.22 12.16 20.42
N GLY A 56 17.30 12.78 21.60
CA GLY A 56 17.35 12.04 22.87
C GLY A 56 16.15 11.13 23.15
N TRP A 57 14.98 11.38 22.54
CA TRP A 57 13.83 10.46 22.65
C TRP A 57 13.98 9.17 21.83
N ILE A 58 14.84 9.16 20.80
CA ILE A 58 15.16 7.96 20.01
C ILE A 58 16.09 7.04 20.80
N GLU A 59 17.00 7.63 21.58
CA GLU A 59 17.93 6.90 22.46
C GLU A 59 17.22 6.19 23.60
N THR A 60 16.16 6.81 24.13
CA THR A 60 15.35 6.19 25.19
C THR A 60 14.34 5.17 24.64
N LEU A 61 14.11 5.14 23.33
CA LEU A 61 13.20 4.21 22.69
C LEU A 61 13.86 2.83 22.56
N PRO A 62 13.29 1.77 23.17
CA PRO A 62 13.84 0.43 23.01
C PRO A 62 13.79 -0.07 21.56
N PHE A 63 14.85 -0.76 21.12
CA PHE A 63 15.01 -1.29 19.76
C PHE A 63 13.86 -2.21 19.29
N TYR A 64 13.19 -2.90 20.21
CA TYR A 64 12.08 -3.79 19.86
C TYR A 64 10.81 -3.04 19.40
N TRP A 65 10.64 -1.77 19.74
CA TRP A 65 9.44 -1.00 19.35
C TRP A 65 9.31 -0.77 17.84
N PRO A 66 10.31 -0.21 17.14
CA PRO A 66 10.24 -0.05 15.69
C PRO A 66 10.06 -1.40 14.97
N LEU A 67 10.68 -2.47 15.48
CA LEU A 67 10.48 -3.82 14.94
C LEU A 67 9.06 -4.35 15.15
N THR A 68 8.48 -4.10 16.32
CA THR A 68 7.09 -4.51 16.63
C THR A 68 6.10 -3.77 15.74
N ALA A 69 6.33 -2.48 15.45
CA ALA A 69 5.51 -1.72 14.51
C ALA A 69 5.56 -2.32 13.09
N ILE A 70 6.74 -2.67 12.60
CA ILE A 70 6.91 -3.36 11.30
C ILE A 70 6.21 -4.72 11.31
N TYR A 71 6.34 -5.48 12.39
CA TYR A 71 5.71 -6.79 12.54
C TYR A 71 4.17 -6.70 12.49
N ILE A 72 3.58 -5.79 13.26
CA ILE A 72 2.12 -5.56 13.26
C ILE A 72 1.65 -5.12 11.86
N PHE A 73 2.41 -4.24 11.20
CA PHE A 73 2.09 -3.80 9.85
C PHE A 73 2.11 -4.96 8.84
N ALA A 74 3.11 -5.84 8.93
CA ALA A 74 3.23 -7.00 8.03
C ALA A 74 2.03 -7.96 8.16
N TRP A 75 1.41 -8.04 9.34
CA TRP A 75 0.21 -8.85 9.58
C TRP A 75 -1.09 -8.23 9.03
N ALA A 76 -1.12 -6.92 8.80
CA ALA A 76 -2.33 -6.23 8.32
C ALA A 76 -2.63 -6.48 6.83
N GLY A 77 -1.76 -7.19 6.10
CA GLY A 77 -1.92 -7.45 4.67
C GLY A 77 -3.11 -8.38 4.35
N GLY A 78 -4.05 -7.91 3.53
CA GLY A 78 -5.10 -8.73 2.95
C GLY A 78 -4.72 -9.29 1.57
N THR A 79 -5.47 -10.28 1.06
CA THR A 79 -5.35 -10.75 -0.33
C THR A 79 -6.59 -10.36 -1.14
N ARG A 80 -6.41 -9.78 -2.34
CA ARG A 80 -7.51 -9.44 -3.25
C ARG A 80 -7.53 -10.39 -4.44
N THR A 81 -8.64 -11.09 -4.62
CA THR A 81 -8.79 -12.13 -5.65
C THR A 81 -9.42 -11.63 -6.95
N PHE A 82 -9.91 -10.38 -6.99
CA PHE A 82 -10.53 -9.73 -8.17
C PHE A 82 -11.58 -10.59 -8.88
N LEU A 83 -12.22 -11.50 -8.13
CA LEU A 83 -13.29 -12.36 -8.59
C LEU A 83 -14.62 -11.66 -8.27
N GLU A 84 -15.35 -11.26 -9.31
CA GLU A 84 -16.68 -10.64 -9.17
C GLU A 84 -17.76 -11.72 -9.13
N GLU A 85 -18.76 -11.57 -8.27
CA GLU A 85 -19.84 -12.56 -8.09
C GLU A 85 -20.64 -12.80 -9.38
N GLY A 86 -20.84 -11.76 -10.19
CA GLY A 86 -21.58 -11.83 -11.46
C GLY A 86 -20.97 -12.78 -12.50
N ASP A 87 -19.68 -13.08 -12.40
CA ASP A 87 -18.97 -13.92 -13.36
C ASP A 87 -18.81 -15.37 -12.88
N GLN A 88 -19.29 -15.73 -11.68
CA GLN A 88 -19.11 -17.08 -11.13
C GLN A 88 -19.68 -18.16 -12.04
N LEU A 89 -20.86 -17.95 -12.65
CA LEU A 89 -21.50 -18.92 -13.55
C LEU A 89 -20.71 -19.13 -14.86
N PHE A 90 -20.16 -18.07 -15.45
CA PHE A 90 -19.33 -18.16 -16.66
C PHE A 90 -17.94 -18.73 -16.37
N LEU A 91 -17.38 -18.40 -15.21
CA LEU A 91 -16.03 -18.80 -14.82
C LEU A 91 -15.96 -20.26 -14.34
N LEU A 92 -17.04 -20.81 -13.77
CA LEU A 92 -17.14 -22.23 -13.42
C LEU A 92 -16.92 -23.15 -14.62
N GLN A 93 -17.33 -22.71 -15.82
CA GLN A 93 -17.11 -23.44 -17.08
C GLN A 93 -15.65 -23.36 -17.57
N ARG A 94 -14.85 -22.39 -17.11
CA ARG A 94 -13.45 -22.16 -17.53
C ARG A 94 -12.49 -22.05 -16.33
N LYS A 95 -12.33 -23.16 -15.59
CA LYS A 95 -11.44 -23.25 -14.40
C LYS A 95 -9.99 -22.80 -14.62
N SER A 96 -9.46 -22.89 -15.84
CA SER A 96 -8.11 -22.40 -16.17
C SER A 96 -8.01 -20.88 -16.10
N TRP A 97 -9.09 -20.15 -16.42
CA TRP A 97 -9.14 -18.70 -16.36
C TRP A 97 -9.23 -18.21 -14.92
N ILE A 98 -10.02 -18.87 -14.08
CA ILE A 98 -10.08 -18.58 -12.64
C ILE A 98 -8.69 -18.67 -12.03
N ARG A 99 -7.99 -19.80 -12.23
CA ARG A 99 -6.63 -19.99 -11.71
C ARG A 99 -5.69 -18.87 -12.13
N ARG A 100 -5.76 -18.44 -13.40
CA ARG A 100 -4.91 -17.37 -13.92
C ARG A 100 -5.26 -15.99 -13.33
N ILE A 101 -6.54 -15.67 -13.17
CA ILE A 101 -6.98 -14.41 -12.55
C ILE A 101 -6.58 -14.38 -11.07
N MET A 102 -6.77 -15.48 -10.33
CA MET A 102 -6.35 -15.57 -8.94
C MET A 102 -4.83 -15.45 -8.79
N ALA A 103 -4.04 -16.10 -9.66
CA ALA A 103 -2.58 -15.97 -9.63
C ALA A 103 -2.13 -14.53 -9.90
N LEU A 104 -2.77 -13.84 -10.85
CA LEU A 104 -2.49 -12.43 -11.13
C LEU A 104 -2.91 -11.52 -9.96
N GLY A 105 -4.07 -11.79 -9.33
CA GLY A 105 -4.55 -11.04 -8.16
C GLY A 105 -3.66 -11.24 -6.93
N ALA A 106 -3.23 -12.47 -6.67
CA ALA A 106 -2.26 -12.80 -5.64
C ALA A 106 -0.92 -12.09 -5.91
N GLY A 107 -0.37 -12.20 -7.12
CA GLY A 107 0.86 -11.51 -7.49
C GLY A 107 0.78 -9.99 -7.36
N TYR A 108 -0.34 -9.39 -7.79
CA TYR A 108 -0.60 -7.96 -7.61
C TYR A 108 -0.64 -7.57 -6.14
N THR A 109 -1.35 -8.34 -5.31
CA THR A 109 -1.49 -8.04 -3.89
C THR A 109 -0.18 -8.23 -3.14
N THR A 110 0.57 -9.29 -3.42
CA THR A 110 1.90 -9.53 -2.86
C THR A 110 2.87 -8.41 -3.24
N MET A 111 2.87 -7.97 -4.51
CA MET A 111 3.71 -6.86 -4.95
C MET A 111 3.35 -5.56 -4.24
N LEU A 112 2.05 -5.27 -4.08
CA LEU A 112 1.58 -4.07 -3.39
C LEU A 112 1.94 -4.11 -1.90
N ASN A 113 1.72 -5.24 -1.23
CA ASN A 113 2.13 -5.45 0.16
C ASN A 113 3.65 -5.33 0.32
N PHE A 114 4.44 -5.86 -0.61
CA PHE A 114 5.90 -5.72 -0.61
C PHE A 114 6.33 -4.25 -0.72
N LEU A 115 5.76 -3.50 -1.66
CA LEU A 115 6.06 -2.08 -1.82
C LEU A 115 5.66 -1.26 -0.59
N LEU A 116 4.51 -1.55 0.02
CA LEU A 116 4.06 -0.91 1.24
C LEU A 116 4.97 -1.23 2.43
N SER A 117 5.36 -2.50 2.59
CA SER A 117 6.30 -2.92 3.64
C SER A 117 7.66 -2.27 3.47
N LEU A 118 8.14 -2.14 2.23
CA LEU A 118 9.38 -1.44 1.91
C LEU A 118 9.28 0.05 2.24
N LEU A 119 8.15 0.70 1.93
CA LEU A 119 7.89 2.09 2.32
C LEU A 119 7.91 2.26 3.84
N VAL A 120 7.21 1.42 4.58
CA VAL A 120 7.20 1.45 6.06
C VAL A 120 8.60 1.23 6.62
N PHE A 121 9.35 0.27 6.07
CA PHE A 121 10.74 0.04 6.45
C PHE A 121 11.58 1.30 6.24
N PHE A 122 11.49 1.95 5.07
CA PHE A 122 12.21 3.20 4.80
C PHE A 122 11.85 4.30 5.80
N LEU A 123 10.56 4.47 6.13
CA LEU A 123 10.13 5.48 7.11
C LEU A 123 10.71 5.24 8.50
N VAL A 124 10.86 3.97 8.92
CA VAL A 124 11.36 3.59 10.26
C VAL A 124 12.89 3.47 10.29
N CYS A 125 13.54 3.30 9.13
CA CYS A 125 14.97 3.12 8.97
C CYS A 125 15.86 4.12 9.75
N PRO A 126 15.65 5.44 9.72
CA PRO A 126 16.51 6.37 10.46
C PRO A 126 16.50 6.10 11.97
N VAL A 127 15.35 5.71 12.52
CA VAL A 127 15.19 5.39 13.95
C VAL A 127 16.02 4.15 14.32
N ILE A 128 16.03 3.14 13.45
CA ILE A 128 16.79 1.89 13.67
C ILE A 128 18.30 2.15 13.60
N ILE A 129 18.75 2.94 12.63
CA ILE A 129 20.18 3.21 12.43
C ILE A 129 20.77 3.99 13.60
N HIS A 130 20.04 4.95 14.16
CA HIS A 130 20.51 5.70 15.33
C HIS A 130 20.56 4.88 16.63
N GLN A 131 20.04 3.66 16.64
CA GLN A 131 20.07 2.74 17.78
C GLN A 131 21.15 1.66 17.67
N LEU A 132 21.81 1.54 16.51
CA LEU A 132 22.91 0.62 16.24
C LEU A 132 24.26 1.30 16.50
#